data_AF-A0A563D149-F1
#
_entry.id   AF-A0A563D149-F1
#
_cell.length_a   1.000
_cell.length_b   1.000
_cell.length_c   1.000
_cell.angle_alpha   90.00
_cell.angle_beta   90.00
_cell.angle_gamma   90.00
#
_symmetry.space_group_name_H-M   'P 1'
#
loop_
_entity.id
_entity.type
_entity.pdbx_description
1 polymer ?
#
loop_
_entity_poly.entity_id
_entity_poly.type
_entity_poly.pdbx_seq_one_letter_code
_entity_poly.pdbx_strand_id
1 'polypeptide(L)'
;MTETTGTPAVETIKTAIEDILKTIDQEREREIITRRFGLYERRETLEQIGELLGITRERVRQLEKAILARLKTAAADGKIPAISDAERLIIRDLSENGRVGRVQDVANRLSKDKASNNTRSHVAFIGELSPRFVIINETDNYHQGISIAENGNEKKVRGDIDSIVKTIKNHGQPIDIESLHGMLTFESPSQIRGLASLSKKLANLKDVWGLAKWPTVNPKNIRDKIYVILAGNG
;
A
#
# COMPACT_ATOMS: atom_id res chain seq x y z
N MET A 1 -18.58 22.41 -4.26
CA MET A 1 -18.13 21.44 -3.24
C MET A 1 -18.93 20.17 -3.44
N THR A 2 -18.42 19.23 -4.23
CA THR A 2 -19.05 17.91 -4.40
C THR A 2 -18.54 17.02 -3.28
N GLU A 3 -19.30 16.91 -2.20
CA GLU A 3 -19.11 15.87 -1.19
C GLU A 3 -19.18 14.53 -1.91
N THR A 4 -18.04 13.86 -2.00
CA THR A 4 -17.95 12.50 -2.47
C THR A 4 -18.55 11.66 -1.36
N THR A 5 -19.81 11.23 -1.48
CA THR A 5 -20.40 10.27 -0.55
C THR A 5 -19.59 8.98 -0.67
N GLY A 6 -18.70 8.74 0.30
CA GLY A 6 -17.86 7.56 0.32
C GLY A 6 -18.71 6.29 0.43
N THR A 7 -18.14 5.16 0.04
CA THR A 7 -18.72 3.87 0.45
C THR A 7 -18.76 3.79 1.97
N PRO A 8 -19.62 2.94 2.57
CA PRO A 8 -19.60 2.70 4.02
C PRO A 8 -18.19 2.37 4.55
N ALA A 9 -17.39 1.64 3.76
CA ALA A 9 -16.00 1.32 4.12
C ALA A 9 -15.08 2.55 4.15
N VAL A 10 -15.19 3.45 3.17
CA VAL A 10 -14.39 4.69 3.12
C VAL A 10 -14.76 5.62 4.26
N GLU A 11 -16.05 5.74 4.58
CA GLU A 11 -16.50 6.54 5.74
C GLU A 11 -16.00 5.94 7.06
N THR A 12 -16.04 4.61 7.24
CA THR A 12 -15.44 3.97 8.44
C THR A 12 -13.96 4.28 8.57
N ILE A 13 -13.20 4.20 7.48
CA ILE A 13 -11.77 4.55 7.47
C ILE A 13 -11.56 6.02 7.81
N LYS A 14 -12.36 6.92 7.23
CA LYS A 14 -12.28 8.36 7.51
C LYS A 14 -12.58 8.66 8.98
N THR A 15 -13.64 8.08 9.55
CA THR A 15 -13.97 8.22 10.98
C THR A 15 -12.83 7.73 11.87
N ALA A 16 -12.19 6.61 11.51
CA ALA A 16 -11.03 6.12 12.25
C ALA A 16 -9.88 7.13 12.27
N ILE A 17 -9.62 7.82 11.16
CA ILE A 17 -8.60 8.87 11.09
C ILE A 17 -8.98 10.07 11.98
N GLU A 18 -10.23 10.53 11.91
CA GLU A 18 -10.70 11.63 12.74
C GLU A 18 -10.57 11.31 14.23
N ASP A 19 -10.92 10.10 14.64
CA ASP A 19 -10.81 9.67 16.04
C ASP A 19 -9.36 9.49 16.48
N ILE A 20 -8.46 8.98 15.62
CA ILE A 20 -7.02 8.98 15.88
C ILE A 20 -6.53 10.41 16.16
N LEU A 21 -6.89 11.37 15.30
CA LEU A 21 -6.41 12.74 15.41
C LEU A 21 -6.94 13.46 16.66
N LYS A 22 -8.13 13.10 17.15
CA LYS A 22 -8.67 13.60 18.43
C LYS A 22 -7.87 13.13 19.64
N THR A 23 -7.16 12.00 19.55
CA THR A 23 -6.29 11.52 20.65
C THR A 23 -4.96 12.29 20.75
N ILE A 24 -4.64 13.11 19.76
CA ILE A 24 -3.45 13.96 19.78
C ILE A 24 -3.82 15.29 20.43
N ASP A 25 -3.41 15.48 21.68
CA ASP A 25 -3.75 16.67 22.48
C ASP A 25 -3.16 17.97 21.91
N GLN A 26 -1.95 17.88 21.36
CA GLN A 26 -1.23 19.05 20.86
C GLN A 26 -1.56 19.31 19.39
N GLU A 27 -2.14 20.49 19.10
CA GLU A 27 -2.48 20.89 17.73
C GLU A 27 -1.28 20.82 16.79
N ARG A 28 -0.10 21.24 17.27
CA ARG A 28 1.14 21.19 16.49
C ARG A 28 1.55 19.77 16.13
N GLU A 29 1.35 18.80 17.03
CA GLU A 29 1.63 17.39 16.76
C GLU A 29 0.61 16.82 15.76
N ARG A 30 -0.66 17.22 15.88
CA ARG A 30 -1.71 16.84 14.93
C ARG A 30 -1.39 17.36 13.54
N GLU A 31 -0.96 18.62 13.42
CA GLU A 31 -0.56 19.22 12.15
C GLU A 31 0.66 18.53 11.52
N ILE A 32 1.67 18.15 12.32
CA ILE A 32 2.81 17.36 11.84
C ILE A 32 2.32 16.06 11.21
N ILE A 33 1.44 15.30 11.89
CA ILE A 33 0.94 14.02 11.40
C ILE A 33 0.06 14.18 10.16
N THR A 34 -0.89 15.10 10.17
CA THR A 34 -1.82 15.28 9.04
C THR A 34 -1.08 15.65 7.75
N ARG A 35 -0.09 16.55 7.83
CA ARG A 35 0.76 16.95 6.71
C ARG A 35 1.73 15.85 6.28
N ARG A 36 2.38 15.19 7.24
CA ARG A 36 3.40 14.17 6.98
C ARG A 36 2.85 12.92 6.31
N PHE A 37 1.60 12.57 6.60
CA PHE A 37 0.91 11.41 6.03
C PHE A 37 -0.09 11.79 4.94
N GLY A 38 -0.30 13.09 4.68
CA GLY A 38 -1.22 13.56 3.64
C GLY A 38 -2.67 13.13 3.90
N LEU A 39 -3.13 13.28 5.14
CA LEU A 39 -4.45 12.79 5.58
C LEU A 39 -5.62 13.64 5.04
N TYR A 40 -5.36 14.90 4.72
CA TYR A 40 -6.35 15.83 4.15
C TYR A 40 -5.85 16.48 2.86
N GLU A 41 -4.56 16.77 2.79
CA GLU A 41 -3.89 17.35 1.63
C GLU A 41 -2.75 16.44 1.13
N ARG A 42 -1.92 16.95 0.21
CA ARG A 42 -0.75 16.21 -0.25
C ARG A 42 0.23 15.95 0.89
N ARG A 43 0.95 14.84 0.78
CA ARG A 43 2.07 14.52 1.67
C ARG A 43 3.18 15.56 1.58
N GLU A 44 3.67 16.01 2.74
CA GLU A 44 4.79 16.95 2.85
C GLU A 44 6.07 16.29 3.40
N THR A 45 7.21 16.84 3.01
CA THR A 45 8.54 16.43 3.50
C THR A 45 8.81 16.96 4.91
N LEU A 46 9.79 16.37 5.60
CA LEU A 46 10.17 16.85 6.95
C LEU A 46 10.74 18.27 6.90
N GLU A 47 11.42 18.59 5.82
CA GLU A 47 11.96 19.91 5.52
C GLU A 47 10.82 20.92 5.36
N GLN A 48 9.84 20.65 4.50
CA GLN A 48 8.68 21.53 4.29
C GLN A 48 7.89 21.78 5.58
N ILE A 49 7.63 20.72 6.36
CA ILE A 49 6.93 20.83 7.64
C ILE A 49 7.77 21.62 8.66
N GLY A 50 9.09 21.42 8.65
CA GLY A 50 10.01 22.13 9.53
C GLY A 50 10.04 23.63 9.26
N GLU A 51 10.14 24.02 7.99
CA GLU A 51 10.07 25.42 7.55
C GLU A 51 8.76 26.08 7.97
N LEU A 52 7.63 25.40 7.72
CA LEU A 52 6.30 25.91 8.06
C LEU A 52 6.10 26.08 9.58
N LEU A 53 6.64 25.17 10.39
CA LEU A 53 6.51 25.19 11.84
C LEU A 53 7.66 25.91 12.56
N GLY A 54 8.61 26.51 11.83
CA GLY A 54 9.77 27.20 12.40
C GLY A 54 10.69 26.29 13.23
N ILE A 55 10.82 25.01 12.87
CA ILE A 55 11.69 24.03 13.54
C ILE A 55 12.56 23.27 12.55
N THR A 56 13.66 22.71 13.06
CA THR A 56 14.54 21.91 12.22
C THR A 56 13.87 20.62 11.75
N ARG A 57 14.25 20.15 10.56
CA ARG A 57 13.86 18.84 10.02
C ARG A 57 14.03 17.71 11.04
N GLU A 58 15.14 17.71 11.78
CA GLU A 58 15.42 16.69 12.79
C GLU A 58 14.43 16.76 13.95
N ARG A 59 14.01 17.96 14.36
CA ARG A 59 12.98 18.11 15.38
C ARG A 59 11.63 17.57 14.91
N VAL A 60 11.25 17.81 13.65
CA VAL A 60 10.03 17.22 13.06
C VAL A 60 10.10 15.70 13.09
N ARG A 61 11.24 15.11 12.68
CA ARG A 61 11.45 13.65 12.69
C ARG A 61 11.30 13.05 14.08
N GLN A 62 11.84 13.72 15.11
CA GLN A 62 11.73 13.28 16.50
C GLN A 62 10.29 13.32 16.99
N LEU A 63 9.56 14.41 16.69
CA LEU A 63 8.14 14.54 17.03
C LEU A 63 7.31 13.48 16.31
N GLU A 64 7.48 13.31 14.99
CA GLU A 64 6.82 12.26 14.20
C GLU A 64 7.00 10.89 14.86
N LYS A 65 8.24 10.51 15.20
CA LYS A 65 8.53 9.22 15.85
C LYS A 65 7.84 9.09 17.22
N ALA A 66 7.87 10.15 18.03
CA ALA A 66 7.25 10.15 19.37
C ALA A 66 5.71 10.04 19.30
N ILE A 67 5.10 10.76 18.36
CA ILE A 67 3.64 10.72 18.15
C ILE A 67 3.24 9.33 17.63
N LEU A 68 3.91 8.81 16.61
CA LEU A 68 3.62 7.47 16.08
C LEU A 68 3.75 6.38 17.14
N ALA A 69 4.78 6.44 17.99
CA ALA A 69 4.93 5.48 19.08
C ALA A 69 3.74 5.50 20.04
N ARG A 70 3.27 6.70 20.44
CA ARG A 70 2.07 6.85 21.29
C ARG A 70 0.81 6.34 20.60
N LEU A 71 0.62 6.66 19.32
CA LEU A 71 -0.54 6.23 18.55
C LEU A 71 -0.57 4.70 18.37
N LYS A 72 0.57 4.06 18.08
CA LYS A 72 0.69 2.59 17.99
C LYS A 72 0.32 1.91 19.31
N THR A 73 0.78 2.46 20.44
CA THR A 73 0.39 1.95 21.77
C THR A 73 -1.10 2.13 22.02
N ALA A 74 -1.67 3.30 21.71
CA ALA A 74 -3.11 3.54 21.89
C ALA A 74 -3.98 2.62 21.01
N ALA A 75 -3.55 2.34 19.78
CA ALA A 75 -4.20 1.39 18.88
C ALA A 75 -4.13 -0.04 19.43
N ALA A 76 -2.95 -0.48 19.87
CA ALA A 76 -2.75 -1.81 20.44
C ALA A 76 -3.55 -2.05 21.74
N ASP A 77 -3.69 -1.02 22.57
CA ASP A 77 -4.48 -1.05 23.81
C ASP A 77 -6.00 -1.04 23.55
N GLY A 78 -6.45 -0.93 22.29
CA GLY A 78 -7.87 -0.85 21.93
C GLY A 78 -8.55 0.47 22.36
N LYS A 79 -7.77 1.50 22.68
CA LYS A 79 -8.29 2.81 23.13
C LYS A 79 -9.00 3.59 22.02
N ILE A 80 -8.85 3.17 20.77
CA ILE A 80 -9.46 3.82 19.60
C ILE A 80 -10.27 2.76 18.84
N PRO A 81 -11.53 2.50 19.23
CA PRO A 81 -12.36 1.44 18.65
C PRO A 81 -12.52 1.53 17.13
N ALA A 82 -12.57 2.77 16.60
CA ALA A 82 -12.70 3.00 15.16
C ALA A 82 -11.52 2.44 14.34
N ILE A 83 -10.32 2.33 14.93
CA ILE A 83 -9.18 1.66 14.27
C ILE A 83 -9.52 0.19 14.02
N SER A 84 -10.09 -0.51 15.01
CA SER A 84 -10.42 -1.93 14.91
C SER A 84 -11.45 -2.23 13.82
N ASP A 85 -12.37 -1.30 13.54
CA ASP A 85 -13.33 -1.44 12.44
C ASP A 85 -12.65 -1.25 11.09
N ALA A 86 -11.80 -0.23 10.97
CA ALA A 86 -11.04 0.02 9.75
C ALA A 86 -10.01 -1.10 9.47
N GLU A 87 -9.35 -1.64 10.49
CA GLU A 87 -8.49 -2.82 10.41
C GLU A 87 -9.26 -4.02 9.87
N ARG A 88 -10.47 -4.29 10.39
CA ARG A 88 -11.29 -5.42 9.92
C ARG A 88 -11.64 -5.29 8.45
N LEU A 89 -11.94 -4.08 7.97
CA LEU A 89 -12.21 -3.83 6.55
C LEU A 89 -10.98 -4.10 5.68
N ILE A 90 -9.81 -3.59 6.07
CA ILE A 90 -8.55 -3.78 5.34
C ILE A 90 -8.12 -5.26 5.36
N ILE A 91 -8.25 -5.95 6.50
CA ILE A 91 -7.92 -7.38 6.62
C ILE A 91 -8.84 -8.24 5.77
N ARG A 92 -10.15 -7.94 5.75
CA ARG A 92 -11.10 -8.65 4.88
C ARG A 92 -10.71 -8.50 3.42
N ASP A 93 -10.48 -7.26 2.96
CA ASP A 93 -10.04 -6.99 1.60
C ASP A 93 -8.75 -7.73 1.26
N LEU A 94 -7.73 -7.62 2.11
CA LEU A 94 -6.45 -8.32 1.90
C LEU A 94 -6.66 -9.84 1.88
N SER A 95 -7.43 -10.41 2.78
CA SER A 95 -7.66 -11.86 2.86
C SER A 95 -8.30 -12.41 1.60
N GLU A 96 -9.22 -11.67 0.98
CA GLU A 96 -9.85 -12.02 -0.30
C GLU A 96 -8.88 -11.85 -1.48
N ASN A 97 -7.82 -11.04 -1.32
CA ASN A 97 -6.90 -10.64 -2.38
C ASN A 97 -5.45 -11.11 -2.15
N GLY A 98 -5.25 -12.23 -1.46
CA GLY A 98 -3.93 -12.86 -1.32
C GLY A 98 -3.09 -12.36 -0.14
N ARG A 99 -3.70 -11.67 0.82
CA ARG A 99 -3.14 -11.23 2.11
C ARG A 99 -2.05 -10.16 2.02
N VAL A 100 -1.80 -9.63 0.82
CA VAL A 100 -0.81 -8.59 0.55
C VAL A 100 -1.16 -7.87 -0.76
N GLY A 101 -0.89 -6.57 -0.83
CA GLY A 101 -1.10 -5.80 -2.06
C GLY A 101 -0.67 -4.35 -1.94
N ARG A 102 -0.77 -3.60 -3.04
CA ARG A 102 -0.51 -2.15 -3.03
C ARG A 102 -1.57 -1.44 -2.20
N VAL A 103 -1.15 -0.42 -1.45
CA VAL A 103 -2.08 0.48 -0.73
C VAL A 103 -3.11 1.08 -1.70
N GLN A 104 -2.67 1.46 -2.90
CA GLN A 104 -3.56 1.98 -3.94
C GLN A 104 -4.67 0.99 -4.30
N ASP A 105 -4.36 -0.29 -4.43
CA ASP A 105 -5.33 -1.29 -4.90
C ASP A 105 -6.33 -1.62 -3.80
N VAL A 106 -5.87 -1.72 -2.55
CA VAL A 106 -6.73 -1.85 -1.36
C VAL A 106 -7.69 -0.65 -1.28
N ALA A 107 -7.17 0.58 -1.37
CA ALA A 107 -8.00 1.78 -1.31
C ALA A 107 -9.03 1.82 -2.44
N ASN A 108 -8.65 1.41 -3.66
CA ASN A 108 -9.57 1.33 -4.80
C ASN A 108 -10.68 0.31 -4.57
N ARG A 109 -10.39 -0.88 -4.03
CA ARG A 109 -11.41 -1.92 -3.77
C ARG A 109 -12.35 -1.55 -2.62
N LEU A 110 -11.87 -0.77 -1.66
CA LEU A 110 -12.73 -0.22 -0.59
C LEU A 110 -13.60 0.94 -1.08
N SER A 111 -13.25 1.55 -2.20
CA SER A 111 -13.99 2.66 -2.83
C SER A 111 -14.95 2.14 -3.90
N LYS A 112 -16.04 2.88 -4.18
CA LYS A 112 -16.96 2.55 -5.28
C LYS A 112 -16.33 2.89 -6.64
N ASP A 113 -15.61 4.02 -6.66
CA ASP A 113 -14.90 4.57 -7.81
C ASP A 113 -13.39 4.59 -7.53
N LYS A 114 -12.61 5.18 -8.44
CA LYS A 114 -11.17 5.36 -8.23
C LYS A 114 -10.91 6.09 -6.91
N ALA A 115 -10.14 5.47 -6.02
CA ALA A 115 -9.88 6.02 -4.69
C ALA A 115 -9.16 7.36 -4.77
N SER A 116 -9.65 8.30 -3.96
CA SER A 116 -9.00 9.60 -3.74
C SER A 116 -7.60 9.42 -3.14
N ASN A 117 -6.75 10.44 -3.25
CA ASN A 117 -5.46 10.43 -2.57
C ASN A 117 -5.61 10.30 -1.05
N ASN A 118 -6.61 10.97 -0.47
CA ASN A 118 -6.87 10.92 0.97
C ASN A 118 -7.20 9.51 1.43
N THR A 119 -8.06 8.79 0.70
CA THR A 119 -8.41 7.39 1.01
C THR A 119 -7.16 6.49 1.01
N ARG A 120 -6.25 6.69 0.06
CA ARG A 120 -4.97 5.94 0.01
C ARG A 120 -4.09 6.27 1.20
N SER A 121 -3.97 7.56 1.54
CA SER A 121 -3.23 8.03 2.72
C SER A 121 -3.82 7.46 4.01
N HIS A 122 -5.15 7.37 4.12
CA HIS A 122 -5.83 6.82 5.29
C HIS A 122 -5.54 5.33 5.45
N VAL A 123 -5.65 4.54 4.38
CA VAL A 123 -5.28 3.11 4.39
C VAL A 123 -3.81 2.92 4.79
N ALA A 124 -2.89 3.71 4.20
CA ALA A 124 -1.48 3.67 4.56
C ALA A 124 -1.25 4.01 6.04
N PHE A 125 -1.90 5.04 6.56
CA PHE A 125 -1.70 5.50 7.93
C PHE A 125 -2.25 4.52 8.95
N ILE A 126 -3.44 3.95 8.73
CA ILE A 126 -3.97 2.86 9.56
C ILE A 126 -3.01 1.67 9.54
N GLY A 127 -2.49 1.35 8.35
CA GLY A 127 -1.45 0.33 8.17
C GLY A 127 -0.19 0.57 9.03
N GLU A 128 0.25 1.83 9.13
CA GLU A 128 1.42 2.21 9.92
C GLU A 128 1.17 2.10 11.43
N LEU A 129 -0.07 2.31 11.89
CA LEU A 129 -0.43 2.31 13.30
C LEU A 129 -0.74 0.91 13.86
N SER A 130 -1.24 0.01 13.03
CA SER A 130 -1.67 -1.31 13.48
C SER A 130 -0.53 -2.34 13.48
N PRO A 131 -0.36 -3.12 14.56
CA PRO A 131 0.58 -4.24 14.58
C PRO A 131 0.13 -5.43 13.72
N ARG A 132 -1.12 -5.40 13.20
CA ARG A 132 -1.69 -6.47 12.35
C ARG A 132 -1.24 -6.36 10.90
N PHE A 133 -0.54 -5.29 10.55
CA PHE A 133 -0.03 -5.05 9.21
C PHE A 133 1.47 -4.90 9.18
N VAL A 134 2.02 -5.15 8.00
CA VAL A 134 3.39 -4.86 7.63
C VAL A 134 3.34 -3.91 6.43
N ILE A 135 3.95 -2.74 6.59
CA ILE A 135 3.98 -1.73 5.55
C ILE A 135 5.26 -1.86 4.74
N ILE A 136 5.09 -1.87 3.42
CA ILE A 136 6.19 -1.74 2.47
C ILE A 136 6.21 -0.30 2.00
N ASN A 137 7.25 0.44 2.39
CA ASN A 137 7.41 1.82 1.98
C ASN A 137 7.70 1.94 0.47
N GLU A 138 7.21 3.03 -0.13
CA GLU A 138 7.54 3.42 -1.51
C GLU A 138 9.06 3.65 -1.63
N THR A 139 9.70 3.04 -2.62
CA THR A 139 11.13 3.17 -2.93
C THR A 139 11.35 3.07 -4.44
N ASP A 140 12.58 3.15 -4.93
CA ASP A 140 12.88 2.92 -6.35
C ASP A 140 12.52 1.50 -6.84
N ASN A 141 12.48 0.52 -5.92
CA ASN A 141 12.22 -0.87 -6.25
C ASN A 141 10.79 -1.32 -5.95
N TYR A 142 10.12 -0.67 -4.99
CA TYR A 142 8.82 -1.11 -4.49
C TYR A 142 7.78 0.01 -4.52
N HIS A 143 6.55 -0.34 -4.88
CA HIS A 143 5.38 0.48 -4.64
C HIS A 143 4.98 0.41 -3.16
N GLN A 144 4.30 1.45 -2.66
CA GLN A 144 3.73 1.43 -1.32
C GLN A 144 2.73 0.27 -1.17
N GLY A 145 3.01 -0.60 -0.21
CA GLY A 145 2.30 -1.84 0.01
C GLY A 145 1.87 -2.06 1.45
N ILE A 146 0.91 -2.95 1.61
CA ILE A 146 0.42 -3.42 2.89
C ILE A 146 0.23 -4.93 2.83
N SER A 147 0.70 -5.63 3.86
CA SER A 147 0.56 -7.06 4.06
C SER A 147 -0.04 -7.30 5.44
N ILE A 148 -0.80 -8.38 5.62
CA ILE A 148 -1.11 -8.85 6.97
C ILE A 148 0.19 -9.32 7.66
N ALA A 149 0.25 -9.21 8.98
CA ALA A 149 1.44 -9.52 9.77
C ALA A 149 1.80 -11.02 9.76
N GLU A 150 0.83 -11.90 9.51
CA GLU A 150 1.01 -13.35 9.41
C GLU A 150 1.95 -13.76 8.26
N ASN A 151 2.14 -12.90 7.26
CA ASN A 151 3.12 -13.12 6.18
C ASN A 151 4.58 -12.88 6.64
N GLY A 152 4.78 -12.40 7.87
CA GLY A 152 6.06 -12.09 8.49
C GLY A 152 6.43 -10.60 8.43
N ASN A 153 7.67 -10.26 8.78
CA ASN A 153 8.12 -8.87 8.86
C ASN A 153 8.46 -8.24 7.48
N GLU A 154 8.70 -6.93 7.45
CA GLU A 154 9.02 -6.18 6.22
C GLU A 154 10.18 -6.79 5.43
N LYS A 155 11.23 -7.27 6.12
CA LYS A 155 12.38 -7.93 5.48
C LYS A 155 11.96 -9.22 4.77
N LYS A 156 11.11 -10.03 5.41
CA LYS A 156 10.60 -11.27 4.82
C LYS A 156 9.73 -10.96 3.60
N VAL A 157 8.76 -10.05 3.73
CA VAL A 157 7.86 -9.69 2.61
C VAL A 157 8.66 -9.15 1.41
N ARG A 158 9.68 -8.30 1.65
CA ARG A 158 10.60 -7.87 0.57
C ARG A 158 11.37 -9.02 -0.06
N GLY A 159 11.87 -9.95 0.75
CA GLY A 159 12.52 -11.16 0.26
C GLY A 159 11.60 -12.02 -0.61
N ASP A 160 10.33 -12.13 -0.24
CA ASP A 160 9.31 -12.85 -1.00
C ASP A 160 9.07 -12.18 -2.37
N ILE A 161 8.94 -10.84 -2.41
CA ILE A 161 8.84 -10.07 -3.66
C ILE A 161 10.07 -10.30 -4.54
N ASP A 162 11.27 -10.22 -3.97
CA ASP A 162 12.53 -10.39 -4.72
C ASP A 162 12.70 -11.82 -5.25
N SER A 163 12.20 -12.82 -4.52
CA SER A 163 12.21 -14.22 -4.98
C SER A 163 11.32 -14.44 -6.20
N ILE A 164 10.16 -13.77 -6.27
CA ILE A 164 9.29 -13.78 -7.45
C ILE A 164 9.99 -13.11 -8.64
N VAL A 165 10.61 -11.93 -8.42
CA VAL A 165 11.39 -11.25 -9.46
C VAL A 165 12.49 -12.14 -10.02
N LYS A 166 13.22 -12.83 -9.13
CA LYS A 166 14.30 -13.76 -9.52
C LYS A 166 13.76 -14.95 -10.30
N THR A 167 12.63 -15.50 -9.89
CA THR A 167 12.00 -16.65 -10.56
C THR A 167 11.57 -16.30 -11.98
N ILE A 168 10.86 -15.18 -12.18
CA ILE A 168 10.47 -14.69 -13.51
C ILE A 168 11.72 -14.39 -14.36
N LYS A 169 12.74 -13.76 -13.78
CA LYS A 169 13.99 -13.46 -14.49
C LYS A 169 14.69 -14.75 -14.97
N ASN A 170 14.72 -15.79 -14.14
CA ASN A 170 15.33 -17.07 -14.45
C ASN A 170 14.51 -17.89 -15.45
N HIS A 171 13.17 -17.82 -15.37
CA HIS A 171 12.28 -18.44 -16.36
C HIS A 171 12.48 -17.83 -17.75
N GLY A 172 12.79 -16.53 -17.83
CA GLY A 172 13.28 -15.88 -19.04
C GLY A 172 12.21 -15.41 -20.03
N GLN A 173 10.94 -15.77 -19.79
CA GLN A 173 9.79 -15.36 -20.60
C GLN A 173 8.59 -15.01 -19.70
N PRO A 174 7.56 -14.31 -20.24
CA PRO A 174 6.33 -14.07 -19.49
C PRO A 174 5.68 -15.36 -19.03
N ILE A 175 5.10 -15.35 -17.83
CA ILE A 175 4.52 -16.53 -17.18
C ILE A 175 3.18 -16.16 -16.56
N ASP A 176 2.16 -17.01 -16.73
CA ASP A 176 0.87 -16.82 -16.06
C ASP A 176 0.99 -17.10 -14.56
N ILE A 177 0.03 -16.56 -13.80
CA ILE A 177 0.09 -16.62 -12.33
C ILE A 177 0.01 -18.05 -11.77
N GLU A 178 -0.70 -18.96 -12.44
CA GLU A 178 -0.90 -20.35 -11.99
C GLU A 178 0.39 -21.14 -12.20
N SER A 179 1.00 -21.01 -13.38
CA SER A 179 2.32 -21.58 -13.67
C SER A 179 3.40 -21.03 -12.73
N LEU A 180 3.36 -19.72 -12.44
CA LEU A 180 4.29 -19.09 -11.50
C LEU A 180 4.08 -19.61 -10.07
N HIS A 181 2.84 -19.86 -9.67
CA HIS A 181 2.51 -20.51 -8.39
C HIS A 181 3.06 -21.93 -8.32
N GLY A 182 2.97 -22.71 -9.38
CA GLY A 182 3.58 -24.05 -9.46
C GLY A 182 5.11 -24.05 -9.26
N MET A 183 5.79 -22.93 -9.45
CA MET A 183 7.25 -22.79 -9.26
C MET A 183 7.65 -22.28 -7.88
N LEU A 184 6.70 -21.87 -7.03
CA LEU A 184 6.95 -21.15 -5.79
C LEU A 184 6.11 -21.71 -4.64
N THR A 185 6.59 -21.59 -3.40
CA THR A 185 5.90 -22.11 -2.22
C THR A 185 5.06 -21.03 -1.52
N PHE A 186 4.12 -20.43 -2.25
CA PHE A 186 3.16 -19.45 -1.70
C PHE A 186 1.79 -20.10 -1.47
N GLU A 187 0.95 -19.50 -0.62
CA GLU A 187 -0.35 -20.05 -0.23
C GLU A 187 -1.35 -20.09 -1.40
N SER A 188 -1.31 -19.09 -2.28
CA SER A 188 -2.23 -18.98 -3.41
C SER A 188 -1.66 -18.16 -4.57
N PRO A 189 -2.21 -18.33 -5.79
CA PRO A 189 -1.90 -17.46 -6.92
C PRO A 189 -2.18 -15.98 -6.61
N SER A 190 -3.22 -15.69 -5.83
CA SER A 190 -3.54 -14.32 -5.38
C SER A 190 -2.45 -13.71 -4.50
N GLN A 191 -1.81 -14.50 -3.63
CA GLN A 191 -0.67 -14.01 -2.84
C GLN A 191 0.51 -13.63 -3.73
N ILE A 192 0.82 -14.44 -4.74
CA ILE A 192 1.87 -14.12 -5.72
C ILE A 192 1.51 -12.86 -6.48
N ARG A 193 0.25 -12.72 -6.91
CA ARG A 193 -0.23 -11.53 -7.62
C ARG A 193 -0.03 -10.27 -6.77
N GLY A 194 -0.41 -10.35 -5.49
CA GLY A 194 -0.22 -9.29 -4.50
C GLY A 194 1.25 -8.91 -4.34
N LEU A 195 2.12 -9.87 -4.07
CA LEU A 195 3.57 -9.66 -3.91
C LEU A 195 4.23 -9.14 -5.20
N ALA A 196 3.94 -9.75 -6.34
CA ALA A 196 4.48 -9.35 -7.64
C ALA A 196 4.09 -7.91 -7.99
N SER A 197 2.85 -7.51 -7.67
CA SER A 197 2.38 -6.14 -7.86
C SER A 197 3.22 -5.14 -7.07
N LEU A 198 3.78 -5.49 -5.90
CA LEU A 198 4.58 -4.56 -5.12
C LEU A 198 5.92 -4.21 -5.78
N SER A 199 6.41 -5.02 -6.71
CA SER A 199 7.67 -4.77 -7.42
C SER A 199 7.50 -3.79 -8.58
N LYS A 200 8.33 -2.74 -8.62
CA LYS A 200 8.46 -1.85 -9.80
C LYS A 200 9.22 -2.49 -10.96
N LYS A 201 9.88 -3.63 -10.71
CA LYS A 201 10.63 -4.39 -11.73
C LYS A 201 9.75 -5.34 -12.53
N LEU A 202 8.50 -5.54 -12.10
CA LEU A 202 7.54 -6.43 -12.75
C LEU A 202 6.40 -5.62 -13.36
N ALA A 203 5.83 -6.18 -14.42
CA ALA A 203 4.58 -5.74 -15.00
C ALA A 203 3.76 -6.97 -15.37
N ASN A 204 2.47 -6.76 -15.60
CA ASN A 204 1.61 -7.81 -16.11
C ASN A 204 0.68 -7.27 -17.20
N LEU A 205 0.24 -8.19 -18.05
CA LEU A 205 -0.83 -7.98 -18.99
C LEU A 205 -1.70 -9.22 -19.05
N LYS A 206 -3.01 -9.08 -18.84
CA LYS A 206 -3.97 -10.20 -18.78
C LYS A 206 -3.51 -11.32 -17.83
N ASP A 207 -2.99 -10.93 -16.66
CA ASP A 207 -2.47 -11.82 -15.61
C ASP A 207 -1.25 -12.69 -16.01
N VAL A 208 -0.61 -12.35 -17.13
CA VAL A 208 0.72 -12.86 -17.49
C VAL A 208 1.76 -11.87 -16.98
N TRP A 209 2.66 -12.35 -16.14
CA TRP A 209 3.66 -11.57 -15.42
C TRP A 209 5.03 -11.67 -16.08
N GLY A 210 5.77 -10.56 -16.07
CA GLY A 210 7.10 -10.49 -16.65
C GLY A 210 7.90 -9.30 -16.13
N LEU A 211 9.15 -9.16 -16.59
CA LEU A 211 9.93 -7.98 -16.27
C LEU A 211 9.28 -6.74 -16.89
N ALA A 212 9.25 -5.62 -16.17
CA ALA A 212 8.62 -4.37 -16.62
C ALA A 212 9.25 -3.79 -17.91
N LYS A 213 10.43 -4.26 -18.29
CA LYS A 213 11.10 -3.91 -19.56
C LYS A 213 10.66 -4.76 -20.76
N TRP A 214 9.93 -5.85 -20.53
CA TRP A 214 9.48 -6.75 -21.60
C TRP A 214 8.23 -6.19 -22.27
N PRO A 215 8.26 -5.94 -23.60
CA PRO A 215 7.12 -5.38 -24.33
C PRO A 215 5.86 -6.25 -24.30
N THR A 216 6.02 -7.56 -24.09
CA THR A 216 4.94 -8.56 -24.01
C THR A 216 4.00 -8.35 -22.82
N VAL A 217 4.53 -7.82 -21.71
CA VAL A 217 3.74 -7.53 -20.49
C VAL A 217 3.64 -6.04 -20.19
N ASN A 218 4.40 -5.20 -20.88
CA ASN A 218 4.38 -3.75 -20.74
C ASN A 218 4.59 -3.04 -22.09
N PRO A 219 3.61 -3.14 -23.01
CA PRO A 219 3.73 -2.56 -24.34
C PRO A 219 3.67 -1.02 -24.27
N LYS A 220 4.78 -0.36 -24.61
CA LYS A 220 4.89 1.11 -24.51
C LYS A 220 4.55 1.80 -25.83
N ASN A 221 4.98 1.20 -26.95
CA ASN A 221 4.82 1.80 -28.27
C ASN A 221 3.75 1.08 -29.08
N ILE A 222 3.30 1.70 -30.19
CA ILE A 222 2.22 1.12 -31.01
C ILE A 222 2.60 -0.24 -31.61
N ARG A 223 3.88 -0.44 -31.97
CA ARG A 223 4.41 -1.72 -32.45
C ARG A 223 4.26 -2.83 -31.41
N ASP A 224 4.59 -2.54 -30.15
CA ASP A 224 4.47 -3.50 -29.05
C ASP A 224 3.01 -3.89 -28.83
N LYS A 225 2.11 -2.90 -28.86
CA LYS A 225 0.66 -3.13 -28.72
C LYS A 225 0.11 -4.02 -29.84
N ILE A 226 0.53 -3.78 -31.08
CA ILE A 226 0.14 -4.62 -32.23
C ILE A 226 0.64 -6.05 -32.04
N TYR A 227 1.92 -6.23 -31.68
CA TYR A 227 2.51 -7.55 -31.45
C TYR A 227 1.73 -8.36 -30.41
N VAL A 228 1.41 -7.72 -29.27
CA VAL A 228 0.65 -8.34 -28.18
C VAL A 228 -0.78 -8.72 -28.59
N ILE A 229 -1.45 -7.88 -29.38
CA ILE A 229 -2.80 -8.18 -29.88
C ILE A 229 -2.77 -9.37 -30.85
N LEU A 230 -1.79 -9.40 -31.77
CA LEU A 230 -1.66 -10.48 -32.75
C LEU A 230 -1.28 -11.81 -32.09
N ALA A 231 -0.37 -11.80 -31.10
CA ALA A 231 0.03 -12.99 -30.37
C ALA A 231 -1.08 -13.57 -29.46
N GLY A 232 -2.06 -12.76 -29.06
CA GLY A 232 -3.17 -13.17 -28.18
C GLY A 232 -4.46 -13.60 -28.89
N ASN A 233 -4.53 -13.49 -30.21
CA ASN A 233 -5.68 -13.86 -31.05
C ASN A 233 -5.38 -15.06 -31.98
N GLY A 234 -4.25 -15.74 -31.77
CA GLY A 234 -3.83 -16.93 -32.51
C GLY A 234 -3.99 -18.21 -31.70
#